data_AF-A0A831V6J0-F1
#
_entry.id   AF-A0A831V6J0-F1
#
_cell.length_a   1.000
_cell.length_b   1.000
_cell.length_c   1.000
_cell.angle_alpha   90.00
_cell.angle_beta   90.00
_cell.angle_gamma   90.00
#
_symmetry.space_group_name_H-M   'P 1'
#
loop_
_entity.id
_entity.type
_entity.pdbx_description
1 polymer ?
#
loop_
_entity_poly.entity_id
_entity_poly.type
_entity_poly.pdbx_seq_one_letter_code
_entity_poly.pdbx_strand_id
1 'polypeptide(L)' 'MTTVKIRGMRCQHCVNSTRQALEAIPGVSNVSVDLDKEEASFEGDVALE' A
#
# COMPACT_ATOMS: atom_id res chain seq x y z
N MET A 1 -9.88 2.77 -7.34
CA MET A 1 -8.54 2.98 -6.78
C MET A 1 -8.63 3.64 -5.43
N THR A 2 -8.14 2.95 -4.41
CA THR A 2 -8.07 3.41 -3.02
C THR A 2 -6.63 3.83 -2.74
N THR A 3 -6.43 4.99 -2.13
CA THR A 3 -5.10 5.49 -1.76
C THR A 3 -5.05 5.71 -0.26
N VAL A 4 -4.00 5.17 0.36
CA VAL A 4 -3.74 5.27 1.80
C VAL A 4 -2.42 5.96 2.05
N LYS A 5 -2.39 6.87 3.03
CA LYS A 5 -1.15 7.50 3.49
C LYS A 5 -0.49 6.61 4.53
N ILE A 6 0.77 6.27 4.31
CA ILE A 6 1.54 5.43 5.23
C ILE A 6 2.62 6.30 5.85
N ARG A 7 2.37 6.78 7.07
CA ARG A 7 3.37 7.53 7.81
C ARG A 7 4.53 6.62 8.21
N GLY A 8 5.76 7.08 7.99
CA GLY A 8 6.97 6.39 8.48
C GLY A 8 7.62 5.44 7.48
N MET A 9 7.19 5.43 6.22
CA MET A 9 7.96 4.78 5.15
C MET A 9 9.25 5.58 4.92
N ARG A 10 10.36 5.12 5.50
CA ARG A 10 11.69 5.77 5.36
C ARG A 10 12.72 4.94 4.61
N CYS A 11 12.40 3.67 4.35
CA CYS A 11 13.31 2.74 3.67
C CYS A 11 12.58 1.93 2.61
N GLN A 12 13.30 1.59 1.53
CA GLN A 12 12.82 0.71 0.47
C GLN A 12 12.38 -0.67 0.99
N HIS A 13 12.95 -1.13 2.11
CA HIS A 13 12.53 -2.37 2.76
C HIS A 13 11.09 -2.27 3.33
N CYS A 14 10.73 -1.12 3.93
CA CYS A 14 9.38 -0.87 4.42
C CYS A 14 8.39 -0.82 3.26
N VAL A 15 8.75 -0.18 2.15
CA VAL A 15 7.93 -0.13 0.92
C VAL A 15 7.60 -1.54 0.42
N ASN A 16 8.62 -2.40 0.30
CA ASN A 16 8.43 -3.75 -0.20
C ASN A 16 7.59 -4.62 0.76
N SER A 17 7.74 -4.41 2.06
CA SER A 17 6.96 -5.12 3.07
C SER A 17 5.49 -4.68 3.04
N THR A 18 5.20 -3.38 2.95
CA THR A 18 3.83 -2.86 2.84
C THR A 18 3.16 -3.29 1.55
N ARG A 19 3.88 -3.26 0.42
CA ARG A 19 3.38 -3.75 -0.86
C ARG A 19 2.95 -5.22 -0.75
N GLN A 20 3.82 -6.10 -0.26
CA GLN A 20 3.51 -7.52 -0.10
C GLN A 20 2.34 -7.74 0.86
N ALA A 21 2.25 -6.97 1.95
CA ALA A 21 1.13 -7.04 2.88
C ALA A 21 -0.20 -6.69 2.19
N LEU A 22 -0.22 -5.66 1.35
CA LEU A 22 -1.40 -5.26 0.56
C LEU A 22 -1.74 -6.29 -0.52
N GLU A 23 -0.74 -6.81 -1.24
CA GLU A 23 -0.93 -7.86 -2.26
C GLU A 23 -1.42 -9.19 -1.65
N ALA A 24 -1.14 -9.44 -0.38
CA ALA A 24 -1.63 -10.61 0.35
C ALA A 24 -3.12 -10.51 0.76
N ILE A 25 -3.73 -9.32 0.67
CA ILE A 25 -5.14 -9.14 1.02
C ILE A 25 -6.01 -9.67 -0.14
N PRO A 26 -6.91 -10.63 0.12
CA PRO A 26 -7.81 -11.14 -0.90
C PRO A 26 -8.77 -10.04 -1.36
N GLY A 27 -8.83 -9.82 -2.68
CA GLY A 27 -9.62 -8.74 -3.28
C GLY A 27 -8.84 -7.45 -3.54
N VAL A 28 -7.58 -7.38 -3.14
CA VAL A 28 -6.65 -6.32 -3.54
C VAL A 28 -5.90 -6.73 -4.81
N SER A 29 -5.72 -5.78 -5.71
CA SER A 29 -5.03 -5.90 -6.98
C SER A 29 -4.42 -4.56 -7.37
N ASN A 30 -3.50 -4.55 -8.32
CA ASN A 30 -2.90 -3.33 -8.85
C ASN A 30 -2.28 -2.41 -7.77
N VAL A 31 -1.46 -2.99 -6.88
CA VAL A 31 -0.78 -2.29 -5.78
C VAL A 31 0.42 -1.49 -6.31
N SER A 32 0.42 -0.19 -6.01
CA SER A 32 1.52 0.74 -6.20
C SER A 32 1.86 1.42 -4.87
N VAL A 33 3.15 1.57 -4.58
CA VAL A 33 3.60 2.28 -3.38
C VAL A 33 4.57 3.37 -3.79
N ASP A 34 4.25 4.60 -3.40
CA ASP A 34 5.02 5.81 -3.64
C ASP A 34 5.70 6.25 -2.35
N LEU A 35 7.02 6.02 -2.27
CA LEU A 35 7.83 6.46 -1.12
C LEU A 35 7.95 7.99 -1.05
N ASP A 36 8.04 8.65 -2.21
CA ASP A 36 8.20 10.10 -2.30
C ASP A 36 6.98 10.86 -1.74
N LYS A 37 5.80 10.28 -1.93
CA LYS A 37 4.54 10.81 -1.41
C LYS A 37 4.09 10.20 -0.09
N GLU A 38 4.81 9.18 0.38
CA GLU A 38 4.43 8.39 1.56
C GLU A 38 3.02 7.76 1.44
N GLU A 39 2.67 7.28 0.25
CA GLU A 39 1.33 6.81 -0.10
C GLU A 39 1.38 5.42 -0.74
N ALA A 40 0.36 4.60 -0.51
CA ALA A 40 0.11 3.37 -1.26
C ALA A 40 -1.25 3.44 -1.92
N SER A 41 -1.30 3.05 -3.19
CA SER A 41 -2.50 3.01 -4.01
C SER A 41 -2.76 1.57 -4.43
N PHE A 42 -3.99 1.11 -4.30
CA PHE A 42 -4.36 -0.23 -4.74
C PHE A 42 -5.82 -0.27 -5.19
N GLU A 43 -6.18 -1.31 -5.91
CA GLU A 43 -7.53 -1.54 -6.38
C GLU A 43 -8.13 -2.73 -5.63
N GLY A 44 -9.11 -2.46 -4.77
CA GLY A 44 -9.74 -3.49 -3.97
C GLY A 44 -10.73 -2.88 -2.98
N ASP A 45 -11.72 -3.69 -2.60
CA ASP A 45 -12.72 -3.33 -1.60
C ASP A 45 -12.14 -3.64 -0.21
N VAL A 46 -11.29 -2.75 0.30
CA VAL A 46 -10.73 -2.87 1.65
C VAL A 46 -11.42 -1.86 2.52
N ALA A 47 -12.35 -2.33 3.36
CA ALA A 47 -12.92 -1.53 4.44
C ALA A 47 -11.80 -1.28 5.46
N LEU A 48 -11.28 -0.06 5.48
CA LEU A 48 -10.35 0.40 6.51
C LEU A 48 -11.20 1.03 7.63
N GLU A 49 -11.40 0.30 8.72
CA GLU A 49 -11.98 0.82 9.96
C GLU A 49 -10.90 1.47 10.85
#